data_AF-A0A1I6P1R9-F1
#
_entry.id   AF-A0A1I6P1R9-F1
#
_cell.length_a   1.000
_cell.length_b   1.000
_cell.length_c   1.000
_cell.angle_alpha   90.00
_cell.angle_beta   90.00
_cell.angle_gamma   90.00
#
_symmetry.space_group_name_H-M   'P 1'
#
loop_
_entity.id
_entity.type
_entity.pdbx_description
1 polymer ?
#
loop_
_entity_poly.entity_id
_entity_poly.type
_entity_poly.pdbx_seq_one_letter_code
_entity_poly.pdbx_strand_id
1 'polypeptide(L)'
;MSNSSTKPTVIFWVISVIALLWNIMGVIAYLSQAYITDEALALLPEAEQAWYNNVPAWVTAAFAIAVFAGTLGSIALLLRKKWAVTLFIMSLVGVVVQSIYSFFIQNYVEITGEKAIMPTVVILIALFLVWYSNKLSKHRILI
;
A
#
# COMPACT_ATOMS: atom_id res chain seq x y z
N MET A 1 -25.15 21.04 -22.26
CA MET A 1 -25.32 21.31 -20.81
C MET A 1 -23.97 21.07 -20.12
N SER A 2 -23.60 21.96 -19.21
CA SER A 2 -22.24 22.35 -18.74
C SER A 2 -21.12 21.30 -18.64
N ASN A 3 -20.06 21.49 -19.44
CA ASN A 3 -18.73 20.91 -19.25
C ASN A 3 -17.99 21.64 -18.12
N SER A 4 -18.36 21.41 -16.85
CA SER A 4 -17.59 21.90 -15.72
C SER A 4 -16.51 20.87 -15.35
N SER A 5 -15.38 20.87 -16.07
CA SER A 5 -14.16 20.24 -15.56
C SER A 5 -13.71 21.05 -14.34
N THR A 6 -13.99 20.54 -13.14
CA THR A 6 -13.57 21.20 -11.89
C THR A 6 -12.05 21.19 -11.83
N LYS A 7 -11.43 22.37 -11.80
CA LYS A 7 -9.97 22.50 -11.68
C LYS A 7 -9.50 21.81 -10.38
N PRO A 8 -8.35 21.11 -10.39
CA PRO A 8 -7.80 20.54 -9.17
C PRO A 8 -7.49 21.65 -8.15
N THR A 9 -7.88 21.44 -6.89
CA THR A 9 -7.56 22.35 -5.80
C THR A 9 -6.13 22.11 -5.30
N VAL A 10 -5.58 23.03 -4.49
CA VAL A 10 -4.27 22.84 -3.85
C VAL A 10 -4.26 21.58 -2.98
N ILE A 11 -5.36 21.30 -2.27
CA ILE A 11 -5.53 20.10 -1.44
C ILE A 11 -5.36 18.81 -2.27
N PHE A 12 -5.82 18.80 -3.53
CA PHE A 12 -5.62 17.65 -4.40
C PHE A 12 -4.14 17.32 -4.60
N TRP A 13 -3.31 18.33 -4.86
CA TRP A 13 -1.88 18.14 -5.06
C TRP A 13 -1.18 17.70 -3.79
N VAL A 14 -1.52 18.31 -2.65
CA VAL A 14 -0.96 17.94 -1.33
C VAL A 14 -1.25 16.48 -1.02
N ILE A 15 -2.51 16.04 -1.12
CA ILE A 15 -2.89 14.64 -0.85
C ILE A 15 -2.18 13.69 -1.81
N SER A 16 -2.07 14.06 -3.10
CA SER A 16 -1.45 13.20 -4.11
C SER A 16 0.05 13.02 -3.90
N VAL A 17 0.76 14.08 -3.45
CA VAL A 17 2.18 14.00 -3.09
C VAL A 17 2.37 13.15 -1.83
N ILE A 18 1.55 13.38 -0.80
CA ILE A 18 1.61 12.56 0.43
C ILE A 18 1.35 11.08 0.12
N ALA A 19 0.36 10.79 -0.74
CA ALA A 19 0.07 9.43 -1.18
C ALA A 19 1.28 8.80 -1.89
N LEU A 20 1.97 9.55 -2.75
CA LEU A 20 3.18 9.06 -3.43
C LEU A 20 4.29 8.75 -2.43
N LEU A 21 4.58 9.67 -1.51
CA LEU A 21 5.62 9.48 -0.49
C LEU A 21 5.32 8.27 0.40
N TRP A 22 4.07 8.10 0.84
CA TRP A 22 3.64 6.95 1.62
C TRP A 22 3.86 5.62 0.87
N ASN A 23 3.48 5.57 -0.41
CA ASN A 23 3.64 4.34 -1.19
C ASN A 23 5.11 4.04 -1.52
N ILE A 24 5.95 5.06 -1.70
CA ILE A 24 7.41 4.89 -1.83
C ILE A 24 7.99 4.29 -0.55
N MET A 25 7.55 4.72 0.63
CA MET A 25 7.98 4.09 1.89
C MET A 25 7.62 2.59 1.92
N GLY A 26 6.45 2.23 1.39
CA GLY A 26 6.06 0.83 1.20
C GLY A 26 7.00 0.06 0.26
N VAL A 27 7.39 0.66 -0.87
CA VAL A 27 8.36 0.05 -1.81
C VAL A 27 9.71 -0.15 -1.13
N ILE A 28 10.18 0.84 -0.36
CA ILE A 28 11.42 0.72 0.41
C ILE A 28 11.32 -0.46 1.40
N ALA A 29 10.22 -0.57 2.14
CA ALA A 29 10.01 -1.68 3.08
C ALA A 29 10.00 -3.04 2.38
N TYR A 30 9.37 -3.15 1.20
CA TYR A 30 9.41 -4.37 0.38
C TYR A 30 10.84 -4.74 -0.04
N LEU A 31 11.62 -3.76 -0.52
CA LEU A 31 12.99 -3.99 -0.93
C LEU A 31 13.88 -4.35 0.27
N SER A 32 13.69 -3.69 1.41
CA SER A 32 14.39 -4.04 2.66
C SER A 32 14.09 -5.46 3.11
N GLN A 33 12.85 -5.92 2.96
CA GLN A 33 12.49 -7.32 3.25
C GLN A 33 13.13 -8.28 2.23
N ALA A 34 13.05 -7.96 0.95
CA ALA A 34 13.53 -8.83 -0.13
C ALA A 34 15.06 -8.97 -0.17
N TYR A 35 15.79 -7.95 0.29
CA TYR A 35 17.25 -7.90 0.31
C TYR A 35 17.82 -7.85 1.73
N ILE A 36 17.09 -8.36 2.73
CA ILE A 36 17.62 -8.52 4.07
C ILE A 36 18.88 -9.41 4.02
N THR A 37 19.97 -8.98 4.64
CA THR A 37 21.21 -9.78 4.70
C THR A 37 21.13 -10.79 5.84
N ASP A 38 21.93 -11.85 5.75
CA ASP A 38 21.99 -12.86 6.80
C ASP A 38 22.41 -12.26 8.15
N GLU A 39 23.33 -11.28 8.15
CA GLU A 39 23.74 -10.59 9.37
C GLU A 39 22.60 -9.75 9.96
N ALA A 40 21.84 -9.05 9.12
CA ALA A 40 20.69 -8.25 9.57
C ALA A 40 19.55 -9.14 10.08
N LEU A 41 19.32 -10.28 9.41
CA LEU A 41 18.33 -11.27 9.82
C LEU A 41 18.69 -11.87 11.19
N ALA A 42 19.96 -12.21 11.41
CA ALA A 42 20.43 -12.78 12.68
C ALA A 42 20.28 -11.83 13.89
N LEU A 43 20.12 -10.52 13.66
CA LEU A 43 19.87 -9.53 14.70
C LEU A 43 18.39 -9.43 15.12
N LEU A 44 17.48 -10.02 14.34
CA LEU A 44 16.05 -10.01 14.66
C LEU A 44 15.71 -11.02 15.77
N PRO A 45 14.60 -10.85 16.49
CA PRO A 45 14.06 -11.89 17.37
C PRO A 45 13.79 -13.20 16.62
N GLU A 46 13.94 -14.36 17.30
CA GLU A 46 13.76 -15.69 16.68
C GLU A 46 12.41 -15.85 15.96
N ALA A 47 11.34 -15.31 16.55
CA ALA A 47 10.00 -15.29 15.96
C ALA A 47 9.96 -14.58 14.59
N GLU A 48 10.67 -13.46 14.46
CA GLU A 48 10.74 -12.70 13.20
C GLU A 48 11.63 -13.43 12.20
N GLN A 49 12.77 -13.97 12.63
CA GLN A 49 13.62 -14.79 11.76
C GLN A 49 12.84 -15.97 11.16
N ALA A 50 12.06 -16.67 11.99
CA ALA A 50 11.22 -17.76 11.53
C ALA A 50 10.17 -17.30 10.50
N TRP A 51 9.59 -16.11 10.68
CA TRP A 51 8.68 -15.51 9.70
C TRP A 51 9.38 -15.23 8.37
N TYR A 52 10.55 -14.57 8.39
CA TYR A 52 11.32 -14.25 7.18
C TYR A 52 11.72 -15.51 6.39
N ASN A 53 12.13 -16.56 7.10
CA ASN A 53 12.57 -17.82 6.49
C ASN A 53 11.41 -18.67 5.91
N ASN A 54 10.18 -18.46 6.39
CA ASN A 54 9.04 -19.30 6.02
C ASN A 54 7.90 -18.55 5.34
N VAL A 55 8.04 -17.25 5.07
CA VAL A 55 7.00 -16.46 4.40
C VAL A 55 6.73 -17.04 2.99
N PRO A 56 5.49 -17.43 2.67
CA PRO A 56 5.19 -17.98 1.36
C PRO A 56 5.36 -16.96 0.24
N ALA A 57 5.78 -17.42 -0.94
CA ALA A 57 5.97 -16.58 -2.11
C ALA A 57 4.71 -15.78 -2.52
N TRP A 58 3.50 -16.31 -2.28
CA TRP A 58 2.25 -15.62 -2.59
C TRP A 58 2.00 -14.41 -1.66
N VAL A 59 2.49 -14.43 -0.43
CA VAL A 59 2.41 -13.29 0.51
C VAL A 59 3.37 -12.21 0.05
N THR A 60 4.58 -12.59 -0.33
CA THR A 60 5.59 -11.67 -0.89
C THR A 60 5.07 -11.03 -2.18
N ALA A 61 4.41 -11.80 -3.05
CA ALA A 61 3.76 -11.28 -4.25
C ALA A 61 2.61 -10.31 -3.91
N ALA A 62 1.78 -10.62 -2.91
CA ALA A 62 0.73 -9.71 -2.44
C ALA A 62 1.31 -8.39 -1.91
N PHE A 63 2.43 -8.44 -1.20
CA PHE A 63 3.14 -7.25 -0.73
C PHE A 63 3.68 -6.42 -1.90
N ALA A 64 4.32 -7.06 -2.88
CA ALA A 64 4.78 -6.39 -4.09
C ALA A 64 3.62 -5.68 -4.81
N ILE A 65 2.50 -6.38 -5.02
CA ILE A 65 1.30 -5.80 -5.64
C ILE A 65 0.81 -4.60 -4.82
N ALA A 66 0.73 -4.73 -3.50
CA ALA A 66 0.29 -3.66 -2.61
C ALA A 66 1.08 -2.36 -2.83
N VAL A 67 2.41 -2.44 -2.79
CA VAL A 67 3.28 -1.24 -2.81
C VAL A 67 3.54 -0.71 -4.21
N PHE A 68 3.74 -1.57 -5.21
CA PHE A 68 3.99 -1.14 -6.58
C PHE A 68 2.73 -0.62 -7.26
N ALA A 69 1.59 -1.29 -7.09
CA ALA A 69 0.33 -0.78 -7.61
C ALA A 69 -0.08 0.52 -6.89
N GLY A 70 0.17 0.65 -5.59
CA GLY A 70 -0.11 1.88 -4.84
C GLY A 70 0.79 3.05 -5.26
N THR A 71 2.08 2.78 -5.55
CA THR A 71 3.03 3.78 -6.07
C THR A 71 2.63 4.23 -7.47
N LEU A 72 2.39 3.29 -8.38
CA LEU A 72 1.91 3.60 -9.73
C LEU A 72 0.56 4.31 -9.69
N GLY A 73 -0.32 3.93 -8.76
CA GLY A 73 -1.62 4.57 -8.53
C GLY A 73 -1.47 6.02 -8.11
N SER A 74 -0.51 6.31 -7.23
CA SER A 74 -0.18 7.67 -6.78
C SER A 74 0.43 8.52 -7.90
N ILE A 75 1.29 7.94 -8.74
CA ILE A 75 1.80 8.61 -9.95
C ILE A 75 0.65 8.90 -10.92
N ALA A 76 -0.20 7.91 -11.21
CA ALA A 76 -1.36 8.09 -12.06
C ALA A 76 -2.33 9.14 -11.50
N LEU A 77 -2.47 9.22 -10.17
CA LEU A 77 -3.28 10.23 -9.48
C LEU A 77 -2.72 11.64 -9.71
N LEU A 78 -1.40 11.84 -9.53
CA LEU A 78 -0.72 13.11 -9.83
C LEU A 78 -0.86 13.51 -11.30
N LEU A 79 -0.78 12.53 -12.21
CA LEU A 79 -1.02 12.70 -13.65
C LEU A 79 -2.51 12.84 -14.01
N ARG A 80 -3.39 12.83 -13.00
CA ARG A 80 -4.84 12.95 -13.10
C ARG A 80 -5.48 11.92 -14.02
N LYS A 81 -4.99 10.68 -14.01
CA LYS A 81 -5.52 9.62 -14.88
C LYS A 81 -6.55 8.75 -14.17
N LYS A 82 -7.64 8.40 -14.86
CA LYS A 82 -8.70 7.55 -14.30
C LYS A 82 -8.25 6.14 -13.90
N TRP A 83 -7.22 5.60 -14.54
CA TRP A 83 -6.67 4.29 -14.21
C TRP A 83 -5.93 4.25 -12.85
N ALA A 84 -5.73 5.40 -12.19
CA ALA A 84 -5.34 5.46 -10.78
C ALA A 84 -6.29 4.66 -9.87
N VAL A 85 -7.60 4.68 -10.16
CA VAL A 85 -8.60 3.96 -9.37
C VAL A 85 -8.34 2.45 -9.41
N THR A 86 -8.12 1.88 -10.60
CA THR A 86 -7.83 0.45 -10.76
C THR A 86 -6.55 0.04 -10.04
N LEU A 87 -5.50 0.88 -10.13
CA LEU A 87 -4.24 0.63 -9.43
C LEU A 87 -4.38 0.64 -7.92
N PHE A 88 -5.13 1.60 -7.35
CA PHE A 88 -5.40 1.60 -5.92
C PHE A 88 -6.27 0.43 -5.47
N ILE A 89 -7.19 -0.05 -6.30
CA ILE A 89 -7.97 -1.28 -6.01
C ILE A 89 -7.04 -2.49 -5.95
N MET A 90 -6.14 -2.64 -6.93
CA MET A 90 -5.14 -3.74 -6.90
C MET A 90 -4.23 -3.64 -5.68
N SER A 91 -3.80 -2.42 -5.34
CA SER A 91 -3.02 -2.15 -4.11
C SER A 91 -3.78 -2.60 -2.86
N LEU A 92 -5.05 -2.20 -2.72
CA LEU A 92 -5.91 -2.59 -1.60
C LEU A 92 -6.08 -4.11 -1.51
N VAL A 93 -6.28 -4.80 -2.63
CA VAL A 93 -6.35 -6.27 -2.65
C VAL A 93 -5.05 -6.89 -2.13
N GLY A 94 -3.89 -6.39 -2.59
CA GLY A 94 -2.58 -6.83 -2.08
C GLY A 94 -2.44 -6.62 -0.56
N VAL A 95 -2.82 -5.43 -0.08
CA VAL A 95 -2.81 -5.10 1.37
C VAL A 95 -3.71 -6.05 2.15
N VAL A 96 -4.93 -6.32 1.68
CA VAL A 96 -5.88 -7.22 2.36
C VAL A 96 -5.33 -8.65 2.41
N VAL A 97 -4.82 -9.17 1.29
CA VAL A 97 -4.24 -10.53 1.23
C VAL A 97 -3.04 -10.65 2.17
N GLN A 98 -2.13 -9.68 2.16
CA GLN A 98 -0.99 -9.65 3.07
C GLN A 98 -1.45 -9.55 4.54
N SER A 99 -2.43 -8.70 4.84
CA SER A 99 -2.95 -8.52 6.20
C SER A 99 -3.64 -9.77 6.72
N ILE A 100 -4.40 -10.48 5.88
CA ILE A 100 -5.02 -11.76 6.25
C ILE A 100 -3.94 -12.77 6.67
N TYR A 101 -2.84 -12.85 5.92
CA TYR A 101 -1.73 -13.71 6.31
C TYR A 101 -1.14 -13.32 7.67
N SER A 102 -0.82 -12.03 7.84
CA SER A 102 -0.21 -11.51 9.06
C SER A 102 -1.07 -11.72 10.30
N PHE A 103 -2.39 -11.49 10.19
CA PHE A 103 -3.30 -11.56 11.33
C PHE A 103 -3.82 -12.96 11.64
N PHE A 104 -3.99 -13.82 10.63
CA PHE A 104 -4.79 -15.05 10.80
C PHE A 104 -4.11 -16.34 10.35
N ILE A 105 -3.04 -16.29 9.54
CA ILE A 105 -2.45 -17.51 8.95
C ILE A 105 -1.07 -17.82 9.53
N GLN A 106 -0.22 -16.81 9.68
CA GLN A 106 1.12 -17.02 10.21
C GLN A 106 1.09 -17.32 11.72
N ASN A 107 2.00 -18.18 12.18
CA ASN A 107 2.08 -18.61 13.59
C ASN A 107 3.42 -18.24 14.25
N TYR A 108 4.22 -17.38 13.61
CA TYR A 108 5.58 -17.07 14.04
C TYR A 108 5.61 -15.88 14.99
N VAL A 109 4.94 -14.80 14.60
CA VAL A 109 4.95 -13.52 15.31
C VAL A 109 3.62 -13.34 16.01
N GLU A 110 3.65 -13.25 17.35
CA GLU A 110 2.44 -12.91 18.10
C GLU A 110 1.95 -11.51 17.73
N ILE A 111 0.66 -11.40 17.40
CA ILE A 111 0.04 -10.12 17.07
C ILE A 111 -0.41 -9.43 18.36
N THR A 112 0.47 -8.61 18.91
CA THR A 112 0.13 -7.67 19.98
C THR A 112 -0.60 -6.44 19.42
N GLY A 113 -1.26 -5.67 20.29
CA GLY A 113 -1.93 -4.43 19.91
C GLY A 113 -0.99 -3.46 19.18
N GLU A 114 0.27 -3.36 19.60
CA GLU A 114 1.30 -2.54 18.96
C GLU A 114 1.64 -3.03 17.55
N LYS A 115 1.84 -4.34 17.37
CA LYS A 115 2.14 -4.95 16.07
C LYS A 115 0.98 -4.88 15.09
N ALA A 116 -0.25 -4.73 15.58
CA ALA A 116 -1.45 -4.54 14.76
C ALA A 116 -1.62 -3.11 14.22
N ILE A 117 -0.95 -2.11 14.78
CA ILE A 117 -1.15 -0.69 14.41
C ILE A 117 -0.77 -0.46 12.94
N MET A 118 0.45 -0.86 12.54
CA MET A 118 0.96 -0.54 11.20
C MET A 118 0.14 -1.21 10.09
N PRO A 119 -0.20 -2.51 10.13
CA PRO A 119 -1.08 -3.11 9.13
C PRO A 119 -2.46 -2.43 9.09
N THR A 120 -3.02 -2.05 10.24
CA THR A 120 -4.31 -1.35 10.31
C THR A 120 -4.23 0.03 9.63
N VAL A 121 -3.19 0.80 9.89
CA VAL A 121 -2.95 2.10 9.24
C VAL A 121 -2.81 1.94 7.73
N VAL A 122 -2.08 0.92 7.27
CA VAL A 122 -1.91 0.62 5.83
C VAL A 122 -3.26 0.30 5.18
N ILE A 123 -4.12 -0.50 5.82
CA ILE A 123 -5.48 -0.80 5.33
C ILE A 123 -6.31 0.48 5.22
N LEU A 124 -6.30 1.33 6.27
CA LEU A 124 -7.07 2.58 6.27
C LEU A 124 -6.62 3.54 5.17
N ILE A 125 -5.31 3.67 4.94
CA ILE A 125 -4.77 4.50 3.88
C ILE A 125 -5.13 3.93 2.50
N ALA A 126 -5.03 2.61 2.30
CA ALA A 126 -5.41 1.98 1.04
C ALA A 126 -6.90 2.19 0.72
N LEU A 127 -7.78 2.02 1.72
CA LEU A 127 -9.22 2.30 1.59
C LEU A 127 -9.48 3.77 1.25
N PHE A 128 -8.80 4.69 1.94
CA PHE A 128 -8.89 6.12 1.67
C PHE A 128 -8.47 6.46 0.24
N LEU A 129 -7.36 5.91 -0.27
CA LEU A 129 -6.88 6.20 -1.62
C LEU A 129 -7.81 5.65 -2.71
N VAL A 130 -8.42 4.48 -2.51
CA VAL A 130 -9.47 3.96 -3.40
C VAL A 130 -10.68 4.88 -3.39
N TRP A 131 -11.20 5.25 -2.21
CA TRP A 131 -12.34 6.15 -2.09
C TRP A 131 -12.06 7.52 -2.73
N TYR A 132 -10.90 8.10 -2.42
CA TYR A 132 -10.51 9.43 -2.85
C TYR A 132 -10.35 9.49 -4.37
N SER A 133 -9.60 8.54 -4.96
CA SER A 133 -9.43 8.46 -6.42
C SER A 133 -10.77 8.24 -7.15
N ASN A 134 -11.65 7.40 -6.62
CA ASN A 134 -12.97 7.15 -7.20
C ASN A 134 -13.87 8.40 -7.13
N LYS A 135 -13.86 9.11 -6.00
CA LYS A 135 -14.54 10.42 -5.84
C LYS A 135 -14.05 11.42 -6.90
N LEU A 136 -12.74 11.56 -7.08
CA LEU A 136 -12.15 12.48 -8.06
C LEU A 136 -12.48 12.08 -9.51
N SER A 137 -12.54 10.78 -9.80
CA SER A 137 -12.98 10.24 -11.09
C SER A 137 -14.43 10.64 -11.41
N LYS A 138 -15.34 10.48 -10.44
CA LYS A 138 -16.76 10.88 -10.56
C LYS A 138 -16.94 12.38 -10.79
N HIS A 139 -16.10 13.21 -10.15
CA HIS A 139 -16.12 14.66 -10.32
C HIS A 139 -15.35 15.13 -11.57
N ARG A 140 -14.88 14.21 -12.44
CA ARG A 140 -14.11 14.52 -13.66
C ARG A 140 -12.83 15.32 -13.42
N ILE A 141 -12.27 15.21 -12.21
CA ILE A 141 -10.94 15.75 -11.90
C ILE A 141 -9.87 14.84 -12.51
N LEU A 142 -10.12 13.52 -12.54
CA LEU A 142 -9.33 12.55 -13.31
C LEU A 142 -9.88 12.46 -14.73
N ILE A 143 -8.98 12.42 -15.71
CA ILE A 143 -9.22 12.45 -17.16
C ILE A 143 -9.13 11.04 -17.72
#